data_AF-A0A2W6IQK9-F1
#
_entry.id   AF-A0A2W6IQK9-F1
#
_cell.length_a   1.000
_cell.length_b   1.000
_cell.length_c   1.000
_cell.angle_alpha   90.00
_cell.angle_beta   90.00
_cell.angle_gamma   90.00
#
_symmetry.space_group_name_H-M   'P 1'
#
loop_
_entity.id
_entity.type
_entity.pdbx_description
1 polymer ?
#
loop_
_entity_poly.entity_id
_entity_poly.type
_entity_poly.pdbx_seq_one_letter_code
_entity_poly.pdbx_strand_id
1 'polypeptide(L)'
;MPDRTPDVPRLRELLGTAVRDLPAALAEKLEGALCRSAESVVPSAFFAHLQGHGGNLRADGQPWTETRLSPGRAFDLALATRSASGITALIALLHAAHVARESDDPACYPSAALVDGLFNACQALSLQVERCLVP
;
A
#
# COMPACT_ATOMS: atom_id res chain seq x y z
N MET A 1 10.14 21.18 31.81
CA MET A 1 10.11 19.73 31.52
C MET A 1 10.22 19.59 30.01
N PRO A 2 11.23 18.93 29.45
CA PRO A 2 11.34 18.83 28.00
C PRO A 2 10.16 18.01 27.48
N ASP A 3 9.47 18.55 26.49
CA ASP A 3 8.30 17.94 25.87
C ASP A 3 8.75 16.65 25.18
N ARG A 4 8.43 15.50 25.78
CA ARG A 4 8.83 14.20 25.26
C ARG A 4 8.02 13.98 23.99
N THR A 5 8.68 13.97 22.83
CA THR A 5 8.00 13.66 21.58
C THR A 5 7.36 12.27 21.68
N PRO A 6 6.02 12.16 21.50
CA PRO A 6 5.33 10.90 21.66
C PRO A 6 5.79 9.90 20.59
N ASP A 7 6.04 8.66 21.00
CA ASP A 7 6.45 7.58 20.11
C ASP A 7 5.24 6.97 19.42
N VAL A 8 4.93 7.48 18.22
CA VAL A 8 3.69 7.19 17.47
C VAL A 8 3.99 6.68 16.05
N PRO A 9 4.67 5.53 15.90
CA PRO A 9 5.12 5.05 14.59
C PRO A 9 3.95 4.74 13.64
N ARG A 10 2.88 4.09 14.11
CA ARG A 10 1.75 3.69 13.24
C ARG A 10 0.90 4.90 12.84
N LEU A 11 0.67 5.82 13.77
CA LEU A 11 -0.04 7.06 13.47
C LEU A 11 0.75 7.93 12.48
N ARG A 12 2.09 7.90 12.55
CA ARG A 12 2.97 8.60 11.62
C ARG A 12 3.00 7.96 10.23
N GLU A 13 2.89 6.63 10.13
CA GLU A 13 2.67 5.97 8.83
C GLU A 13 1.34 6.40 8.21
N LEU A 14 0.28 6.54 9.01
CA LEU A 14 -1.04 6.91 8.53
C LEU A 14 -1.16 8.38 8.12
N LEU A 15 -0.62 9.29 8.93
CA LEU A 15 -0.82 10.74 8.80
C LEU A 15 0.42 11.48 8.30
N GLY A 16 1.55 10.78 8.17
CA GLY A 16 2.82 11.39 7.77
C GLY A 16 3.26 12.51 8.71
N THR A 17 3.60 13.66 8.14
CA THR A 17 4.03 14.84 8.90
C THR A 17 2.88 15.57 9.61
N ALA A 18 1.63 15.33 9.22
CA ALA A 18 0.45 15.94 9.85
C ALA A 18 0.24 15.49 11.30
N VAL A 19 0.93 14.42 11.73
CA VAL A 19 0.98 14.00 13.15
C VAL A 19 1.48 15.12 14.07
N ARG A 20 2.29 16.05 13.54
CA ARG A 20 2.84 17.19 14.29
C ARG A 20 1.77 18.20 14.71
N ASP A 21 0.62 18.19 14.06
CA ASP A 21 -0.49 19.11 14.34
C ASP A 21 -1.42 18.58 15.45
N LEU A 22 -1.20 17.35 15.94
CA LEU A 22 -2.01 16.74 16.98
C LEU A 22 -1.44 17.01 18.39
N PRO A 23 -2.31 17.28 19.39
CA PRO A 23 -1.91 17.27 20.79
C PRO A 23 -1.33 15.90 21.19
N ALA A 24 -0.24 15.89 21.96
CA ALA A 24 0.48 14.66 22.32
C ALA A 24 -0.42 13.59 22.97
N ALA A 25 -1.29 14.01 23.90
CA ALA A 25 -2.22 13.10 24.57
C ALA A 25 -3.23 12.43 23.60
N LEU A 26 -3.64 13.12 22.53
CA LEU A 26 -4.51 12.55 21.52
C LEU A 26 -3.73 11.60 20.61
N ALA A 27 -2.51 11.97 20.22
CA ALA A 27 -1.63 11.14 19.41
C ALA A 27 -1.31 9.80 20.09
N GLU A 28 -0.96 9.81 21.38
CA GLU A 28 -0.71 8.59 22.17
C GLU A 28 -1.96 7.71 22.29
N LYS A 29 -3.13 8.32 22.51
CA LYS A 29 -4.39 7.57 22.62
C LYS A 29 -4.79 6.89 21.31
N LEU A 30 -4.56 7.57 20.18
CA LEU A 30 -4.80 7.02 18.84
C LEU A 30 -3.79 5.92 18.51
N GLU A 31 -2.49 6.12 18.80
CA GLU A 31 -1.46 5.08 18.63
C GLU A 31 -1.82 3.83 19.43
N GLY A 32 -2.20 3.97 20.70
CA GLY A 32 -2.64 2.84 21.53
C GLY A 32 -3.88 2.13 21.00
N ALA A 33 -4.79 2.84 20.33
CA ALA A 33 -5.93 2.23 19.66
C ALA A 33 -5.51 1.44 18.40
N LEU A 34 -4.56 1.97 17.63
CA LEU A 34 -3.98 1.30 16.46
C LEU A 34 -3.22 0.02 16.86
N CYS A 35 -2.43 0.06 17.95
CA CYS A 35 -1.73 -1.12 18.47
C CYS A 35 -2.69 -2.26 18.81
N ARG A 36 -3.75 -1.97 19.58
CA ARG A 36 -4.76 -2.97 19.95
C ARG A 36 -5.49 -3.55 18.74
N SER A 37 -5.71 -2.75 17.70
CA SER A 37 -6.31 -3.23 16.47
C SER A 37 -5.39 -4.18 15.70
N ALA A 38 -4.08 -3.94 15.74
CA ALA A 38 -3.09 -4.77 15.03
C ALA A 38 -2.87 -6.13 15.69
N GLU A 39 -2.98 -6.22 17.03
CA GLU A 39 -2.83 -7.47 17.79
C GLU A 39 -3.99 -8.47 17.58
N SER A 40 -5.15 -7.98 17.11
CA SER A 40 -6.39 -8.75 17.01
C SER A 40 -6.45 -9.75 15.85
N VAL A 41 -5.47 -9.76 14.93
CA VAL A 41 -5.57 -10.53 13.69
C VAL A 41 -4.29 -11.32 13.47
N VAL A 42 -4.36 -12.65 13.65
CA VAL A 42 -3.35 -13.55 13.05
C VAL A 42 -3.61 -13.52 11.55
N PRO A 43 -2.71 -12.93 10.73
CA PRO A 43 -2.97 -12.81 9.31
C PRO A 43 -2.90 -14.21 8.68
N SER A 44 -3.86 -14.56 7.83
CA SER A 44 -3.70 -15.73 6.95
C SER A 44 -2.42 -15.56 6.11
N ALA A 45 -1.86 -16.66 5.60
CA ALA A 45 -0.67 -16.60 4.75
C ALA A 45 -0.82 -15.61 3.57
N PHE A 46 -2.05 -15.47 3.06
CA PHE A 46 -2.43 -14.45 2.09
C PHE A 46 -2.22 -13.02 2.60
N PHE A 47 -2.76 -12.66 3.76
CA PHE A 47 -2.60 -11.32 4.32
C PHE A 47 -1.17 -11.05 4.79
N ALA A 48 -0.47 -12.05 5.33
CA ALA A 48 0.94 -11.94 5.69
C ALA A 48 1.80 -11.61 4.46
N HIS A 49 1.53 -12.25 3.31
CA HIS A 49 2.22 -11.97 2.06
C HIS A 49 1.91 -10.56 1.53
N LEU A 50 0.66 -10.11 1.62
CA LEU A 50 0.28 -8.74 1.23
C LEU A 50 0.90 -7.65 2.11
N GLN A 51 0.97 -7.88 3.42
CA GLN A 51 1.56 -6.90 4.35
C GLN A 51 3.06 -6.71 4.11
N GLY A 52 3.77 -7.75 3.69
CA GLY A 52 5.18 -7.62 3.26
C GLY A 52 5.36 -6.93 1.90
N HIS A 53 4.28 -6.67 1.17
CA HIS A 53 4.30 -6.19 -0.20
C HIS A 53 3.94 -4.69 -0.27
N GLY A 54 4.92 -3.82 -0.54
CA GLY A 54 4.64 -2.39 -0.73
C GLY A 54 5.75 -1.43 -0.32
N GLY A 55 6.61 -1.83 0.63
CA GLY A 55 7.63 -0.95 1.20
C GLY A 55 8.64 -0.37 0.20
N ASN A 56 8.80 -0.99 -0.97
CA ASN A 56 9.78 -0.59 -2.00
C ASN A 56 9.13 0.01 -3.27
N LEU A 57 7.81 0.21 -3.30
CA LEU A 57 7.08 0.54 -4.54
C LEU A 57 7.03 2.05 -4.89
N ARG A 58 7.81 2.90 -4.21
CA ARG A 58 7.83 4.38 -4.40
C ARG A 58 6.45 5.06 -4.35
N ALA A 59 5.46 4.39 -3.77
CA ALA A 59 4.15 4.92 -3.42
C ALA A 59 4.10 5.29 -1.92
N ASP A 60 5.24 5.77 -1.41
CA ASP A 60 5.51 6.09 -0.01
C ASP A 60 5.12 7.54 0.36
N GLY A 61 4.49 8.26 -0.58
CA GLY A 61 4.09 9.65 -0.41
C GLY A 61 5.25 10.65 -0.45
N GLN A 62 6.47 10.23 -0.80
CA GLN A 62 7.60 11.16 -0.89
C GLN A 62 7.54 12.00 -2.18
N PRO A 63 7.93 13.29 -2.12
CA PRO A 63 7.97 14.15 -3.29
C PRO A 63 9.03 13.69 -4.30
N TRP A 64 8.76 13.87 -5.59
CA TRP A 64 9.74 13.60 -6.63
C TRP A 64 10.97 14.50 -6.54
N THR A 65 12.15 13.90 -6.74
CA THR A 65 13.44 14.62 -6.74
C THR A 65 13.75 15.34 -8.06
N GLU A 66 12.97 15.11 -9.11
CA GLU A 66 13.14 15.78 -10.40
C GLU A 66 12.68 17.24 -10.33
N THR A 67 13.62 18.15 -10.56
CA THR A 67 13.48 19.59 -10.24
C THR A 67 12.82 20.41 -11.36
N ARG A 68 12.45 19.80 -12.50
CA ARG A 68 11.92 20.51 -13.69
C ARG A 68 10.84 19.72 -14.44
N LEU A 69 9.80 19.27 -13.74
CA LEU A 69 8.61 18.69 -14.39
C LEU A 69 7.53 19.76 -14.57
N SER A 70 6.88 19.77 -15.73
CA SER A 70 5.62 20.52 -15.87
C SER A 70 4.56 19.87 -14.95
N PRO A 71 3.56 20.62 -14.46
CA PRO A 71 2.50 20.05 -13.63
C PRO A 71 1.79 18.84 -14.27
N GLY A 72 1.57 18.88 -15.59
CA GLY A 72 0.99 17.75 -16.34
C GLY A 72 1.89 16.51 -16.32
N ARG A 73 3.19 16.67 -16.58
CA ARG A 73 4.14 15.54 -16.53
C ARG A 73 4.33 14.99 -15.12
N ALA A 74 4.30 15.84 -14.09
CA ALA A 74 4.33 15.38 -12.71
C ALA A 74 3.10 14.51 -12.37
N PHE A 75 1.92 14.89 -12.88
CA PHE A 75 0.70 14.10 -12.71
C PHE A 75 0.75 12.77 -13.48
N ASP A 76 1.21 12.77 -14.72
CA ASP A 76 1.36 11.54 -15.52
C ASP A 76 2.30 10.55 -14.82
N LEU A 77 3.46 11.03 -14.34
CA LEU A 77 4.38 10.19 -13.58
C LEU A 77 3.75 9.68 -12.27
N ALA A 78 2.97 10.50 -11.55
CA ALA A 78 2.20 10.12 -10.36
C ALA A 78 1.29 8.93 -10.67
N LEU A 79 0.56 9.04 -11.77
CA LEU A 79 -0.39 8.05 -12.21
C LEU A 79 0.31 6.78 -12.72
N ALA A 80 1.44 6.90 -13.42
CA ALA A 80 2.27 5.76 -13.84
C ALA A 80 2.79 4.97 -12.63
N THR A 81 3.33 5.67 -11.63
CA THR A 81 3.91 5.05 -10.44
C THR A 81 2.84 4.39 -9.58
N ARG A 82 1.69 5.06 -9.41
CA ARG A 82 0.53 4.47 -8.73
C ARG A 82 0.01 3.24 -9.47
N SER A 83 -0.06 3.28 -10.80
CA SER A 83 -0.49 2.15 -11.62
C SER A 83 0.49 0.97 -11.51
N ALA A 84 1.80 1.22 -11.59
CA ALA A 84 2.83 0.21 -11.39
C ALA A 84 2.78 -0.42 -9.98
N SER A 85 2.58 0.39 -8.94
CA SER A 85 2.37 -0.09 -7.58
C SER A 85 1.12 -0.97 -7.48
N GLY A 86 0.01 -0.56 -8.11
CA GLY A 86 -1.21 -1.36 -8.19
C GLY A 86 -1.02 -2.70 -8.90
N ILE A 87 -0.29 -2.74 -10.02
CA ILE A 87 0.08 -3.99 -10.72
C ILE A 87 0.84 -4.91 -9.76
N THR A 88 1.83 -4.38 -9.04
CA THR A 88 2.64 -5.20 -8.13
C THR A 88 1.76 -5.80 -7.02
N ALA A 89 0.86 -5.01 -6.43
CA ALA A 89 -0.10 -5.50 -5.43
C ALA A 89 -1.03 -6.60 -6.00
N LEU A 90 -1.53 -6.44 -7.22
CA LEU A 90 -2.35 -7.45 -7.90
C LEU A 90 -1.57 -8.74 -8.17
N ILE A 91 -0.29 -8.64 -8.55
CA ILE A 91 0.61 -9.79 -8.70
C ILE A 91 0.77 -10.52 -7.36
N ALA A 92 0.94 -9.80 -6.25
CA ALA A 92 1.01 -10.41 -4.93
C ALA A 92 -0.29 -11.15 -4.55
N LEU A 93 -1.46 -10.61 -4.90
CA LEU A 93 -2.75 -11.27 -4.72
C LEU A 93 -2.84 -12.58 -5.52
N LEU A 94 -2.44 -12.53 -6.79
CA LEU A 94 -2.41 -13.71 -7.67
C LEU A 94 -1.44 -14.77 -7.16
N HIS A 95 -0.26 -14.36 -6.67
CA HIS A 95 0.71 -15.26 -6.07
C HIS A 95 0.19 -15.89 -4.78
N ALA A 96 -0.43 -15.11 -3.90
CA ALA A 96 -1.02 -15.63 -2.68
C ALA A 96 -2.19 -16.59 -2.95
N ALA A 97 -3.00 -16.31 -3.97
CA ALA A 97 -4.03 -17.22 -4.47
C ALA A 97 -3.43 -18.56 -4.93
N HIS A 98 -2.30 -18.52 -5.63
CA HIS A 98 -1.59 -19.70 -6.08
C HIS A 98 -1.04 -20.52 -4.89
N VAL A 99 -0.37 -19.88 -3.93
CA VAL A 99 0.15 -20.55 -2.72
C VAL A 99 -0.97 -21.21 -1.90
N ALA A 100 -2.11 -20.54 -1.74
CA ALA A 100 -3.27 -21.12 -1.05
C ALA A 100 -3.72 -22.42 -1.74
N ARG A 101 -3.78 -22.43 -3.07
CA ARG A 101 -4.14 -23.61 -3.88
C ARG A 101 -3.15 -24.75 -3.75
N GLU A 102 -1.86 -24.47 -3.64
CA GLU A 102 -0.84 -25.49 -3.41
C GLU A 102 -0.84 -26.04 -1.99
N SER A 103 -1.30 -25.23 -1.02
CA SER A 103 -1.32 -25.59 0.41
C SER A 103 -2.56 -26.39 0.83
N ASP A 104 -3.44 -26.74 -0.11
CA ASP A 104 -4.73 -27.42 0.11
C ASP A 104 -5.60 -26.75 1.20
N ASP A 105 -5.61 -25.41 1.21
CA ASP A 105 -6.48 -24.60 2.07
C ASP A 105 -7.68 -24.04 1.27
N PRO A 106 -8.71 -24.87 0.99
CA PRO A 106 -9.82 -24.49 0.13
C PRO A 106 -10.67 -23.35 0.67
N ALA A 107 -10.62 -23.09 1.98
CA ALA A 107 -11.31 -21.94 2.59
C ALA A 107 -10.71 -20.60 2.14
N CYS A 108 -9.45 -20.60 1.69
CA CYS A 108 -8.73 -19.43 1.23
C CYS A 108 -8.68 -19.30 -0.31
N TYR A 109 -9.42 -20.13 -1.07
CA TYR A 109 -9.38 -20.08 -2.53
C TYR A 109 -10.21 -18.91 -3.06
N PRO A 110 -9.59 -17.95 -3.78
CA PRO A 110 -10.37 -16.97 -4.51
C PRO A 110 -11.12 -17.65 -5.67
N SER A 111 -12.33 -17.17 -5.95
CA SER A 111 -13.12 -17.66 -7.09
C SER A 111 -12.39 -17.42 -8.42
N ALA A 112 -12.68 -18.25 -9.43
CA ALA A 112 -12.11 -18.09 -10.78
C ALA A 112 -12.40 -16.69 -11.36
N ALA A 113 -13.63 -16.19 -11.18
CA ALA A 113 -14.02 -14.85 -11.63
C ALA A 113 -13.19 -13.74 -10.97
N LEU A 114 -12.82 -13.90 -9.70
CA LEU A 114 -11.93 -12.96 -9.01
C LEU A 114 -10.52 -13.01 -9.62
N VAL A 115 -9.96 -14.20 -9.85
CA VAL A 115 -8.64 -14.36 -10.47
C VAL A 115 -8.59 -13.73 -11.87
N ASP A 116 -9.60 -13.98 -12.71
CA ASP A 116 -9.71 -13.36 -14.04
C ASP A 116 -9.82 -11.83 -13.94
N GLY A 117 -10.60 -11.34 -12.97
CA GLY A 117 -10.71 -9.90 -12.66
C GLY A 117 -9.37 -9.28 -12.28
N LEU A 118 -8.54 -9.96 -11.49
CA LEU A 118 -7.20 -9.50 -11.12
C LEU A 118 -6.28 -9.42 -12.35
N PHE A 119 -6.31 -10.39 -13.27
CA PHE A 119 -5.55 -10.32 -14.52
C PHE A 119 -6.01 -9.16 -15.42
N ASN A 120 -7.31 -8.95 -15.55
CA ASN A 120 -7.85 -7.83 -16.32
C ASN A 120 -7.45 -6.48 -15.71
N ALA A 121 -7.44 -6.39 -14.37
CA ALA A 121 -6.96 -5.19 -13.68
C ALA A 121 -5.46 -4.95 -13.91
N CYS A 122 -4.61 -5.98 -13.90
CA CYS A 122 -3.20 -5.86 -14.27
C CYS A 122 -3.03 -5.29 -15.69
N GLN A 123 -3.78 -5.80 -16.66
CA GLN A 123 -3.73 -5.30 -18.04
C GLN A 123 -4.17 -3.84 -18.14
N ALA A 124 -5.29 -3.47 -17.48
CA ALA A 124 -5.79 -2.10 -17.48
C ALA A 124 -4.79 -1.11 -16.87
N LEU A 125 -4.15 -1.48 -15.76
CA LEU A 125 -3.12 -0.66 -15.14
C LEU A 125 -1.84 -0.60 -15.99
N SER A 126 -1.45 -1.68 -16.68
CA SER A 126 -0.30 -1.67 -17.60
C SER A 126 -0.51 -0.69 -18.75
N LEU A 127 -1.69 -0.72 -19.37
CA LEU A 127 -2.07 0.26 -20.40
C LEU A 127 -2.05 1.70 -19.85
N GLN A 128 -2.44 1.88 -18.58
CA GLN A 128 -2.39 3.19 -17.95
C GLN A 128 -0.95 3.67 -17.74
N VAL A 129 -0.03 2.79 -17.35
CA VAL A 129 1.40 3.12 -17.28
C VAL A 129 1.91 3.56 -18.64
N GLU A 130 1.66 2.79 -19.70
CA GLU A 130 2.09 3.12 -21.05
C GLU A 130 1.61 4.50 -21.50
N ARG A 131 0.33 4.82 -21.30
CA ARG A 131 -0.25 6.13 -21.62
C ARG A 131 0.43 7.29 -20.90
N CYS A 132 0.86 7.08 -19.66
CA CYS A 132 1.51 8.12 -18.85
C CYS A 132 2.99 8.33 -19.22
N LEU A 133 3.62 7.34 -19.87
CA LEU A 133 5.03 7.43 -20.25
C LEU A 133 5.24 8.11 -21.61
N VAL A 134 4.22 8.17 -22.47
CA VAL A 134 4.27 8.93 -23.73
C VAL A 134 4.35 10.43 -23.42
N PRO A 135 5.34 11.17 -23.96
CA PRO A 135 5.53 12.60 -23.72
C PRO A 135 4.49 13.50 -24.40
#